data_AF-A0A414X082-F1
#
_entry.id   AF-A0A414X082-F1
#
_cell.length_a   1.000
_cell.length_b   1.000
_cell.length_c   1.000
_cell.angle_alpha   90.00
_cell.angle_beta   90.00
_cell.angle_gamma   90.00
#
_symmetry.space_group_name_H-M   'P 1'
#
loop_
_entity.id
_entity.type
_entity.pdbx_description
1 polymer ?
#
loop_
_entity_poly.entity_id
_entity_poly.type
_entity_poly.pdbx_seq_one_letter_code
_entity_poly.pdbx_strand_id
1 'polypeptide(L)'
;MKTKAIRYFQTDRTLTRIVSPPLLEGANWHKVESYMTAQPQEPAKNPQNKAMLPEIRLRVLDKEKAICREIYEEGVISKPVFLRLMNSLDELYDHDGNYPLNVRTSIFKFCQRTDLLNTLRNIPYLQNWMTFYFRERITVVYDLGRGFIILQKGSLKLLEDLRASEWVTGEQDSVLDTLREEINDNINRMSAFINNLADNFPKAYGHALTIKSIRMLLSNERHTVKQLISNGMLSEKDAERILDDIDERTDEINSFSHTFTASFLRWLFFY
;
A
#
# COMPACT_ATOMS: atom_id res chain seq x y z
N MET A 1 -18.24 -30.59 -30.47
CA MET A 1 -17.74 -31.06 -29.15
C MET A 1 -16.57 -30.21 -28.65
N LYS A 2 -15.43 -30.12 -29.36
CA LYS A 2 -14.29 -29.23 -29.01
C LYS A 2 -14.68 -27.75 -28.79
N THR A 3 -15.63 -27.24 -29.58
CA THR A 3 -16.12 -25.85 -29.52
C THR A 3 -16.83 -25.47 -28.20
N LYS A 4 -17.47 -26.43 -27.51
CA LYS A 4 -18.18 -26.18 -26.24
C LYS A 4 -17.20 -26.09 -25.07
N ALA A 5 -16.18 -26.94 -25.08
CA ALA A 5 -15.06 -26.88 -24.14
C ALA A 5 -14.27 -25.57 -24.30
N ILE A 6 -13.96 -25.17 -25.53
CA ILE A 6 -13.27 -23.90 -25.81
C ILE A 6 -14.03 -22.70 -25.22
N ARG A 7 -15.37 -22.64 -25.35
CA ARG A 7 -16.16 -21.56 -24.74
C ARG A 7 -16.16 -21.58 -23.22
N TYR A 8 -16.19 -22.76 -22.59
CA TYR A 8 -16.13 -22.87 -21.13
C TYR A 8 -14.78 -22.39 -20.57
N PHE A 9 -13.69 -22.61 -21.31
CA PHE A 9 -12.34 -22.19 -20.89
C PHE A 9 -12.00 -20.75 -21.28
N GLN A 10 -12.82 -20.07 -22.09
CA GLN A 10 -12.62 -18.66 -22.45
C GLN A 10 -12.90 -17.68 -21.29
N THR A 11 -13.66 -18.10 -20.28
CA THR A 11 -13.92 -17.30 -19.07
C THR A 11 -12.71 -17.21 -18.13
N ASP A 12 -11.68 -18.04 -18.31
CA ASP A 12 -10.46 -18.02 -17.51
C ASP A 12 -9.21 -18.02 -18.41
N ARG A 13 -8.47 -16.90 -18.40
CA ARG A 13 -7.26 -16.68 -19.20
C ARG A 13 -6.17 -17.74 -18.98
N THR A 14 -6.14 -18.37 -17.82
CA THR A 14 -5.16 -19.41 -17.50
C THR A 14 -5.49 -20.74 -18.18
N LEU A 15 -6.77 -21.10 -18.22
CA LEU A 15 -7.26 -22.34 -18.84
C LEU A 15 -7.24 -22.28 -20.37
N THR A 16 -7.47 -21.10 -20.96
CA THR A 16 -7.36 -20.89 -22.40
C THR A 16 -5.96 -21.21 -22.94
N ARG A 17 -4.91 -20.95 -22.14
CA ARG A 17 -3.51 -21.26 -22.51
C ARG A 17 -3.22 -22.76 -22.52
N ILE A 18 -3.88 -23.52 -21.64
CA ILE A 18 -3.74 -24.99 -21.53
C ILE A 18 -4.42 -25.68 -22.71
N VAL A 19 -5.54 -25.14 -23.20
CA VAL A 19 -6.35 -25.70 -24.30
C VAL A 19 -5.83 -25.31 -25.69
N SER A 20 -4.71 -24.58 -25.76
CA SER A 20 -4.10 -24.13 -27.01
C SER A 20 -3.73 -25.29 -27.93
N PRO A 21 -3.82 -25.12 -29.27
CA PRO A 21 -3.90 -26.24 -30.20
C PRO A 21 -2.71 -27.22 -30.30
N PRO A 22 -1.41 -26.90 -30.04
CA PRO A 22 -0.38 -27.92 -30.20
C PRO A 22 -0.22 -28.85 -28.98
N LEU A 23 -0.69 -28.46 -27.78
CA LEU A 23 -0.38 -29.24 -26.56
C LEU A 23 -1.33 -30.42 -26.29
N LEU A 24 -2.56 -30.39 -26.81
CA LEU A 24 -3.63 -31.32 -26.42
C LEU A 24 -4.39 -31.94 -27.61
N GLU A 25 -3.72 -32.05 -28.77
CA GLU A 25 -4.34 -32.50 -30.02
C GLU A 25 -4.89 -33.94 -29.95
N GLY A 26 -4.34 -34.78 -29.06
CA GLY A 26 -4.78 -36.16 -28.80
C GLY A 26 -5.70 -36.37 -27.59
N ALA A 27 -6.15 -35.31 -26.91
CA ALA A 27 -6.96 -35.45 -25.70
C ALA A 27 -8.39 -35.97 -26.00
N ASN A 28 -8.90 -36.87 -25.15
CA ASN A 28 -10.29 -37.35 -25.24
C ASN A 28 -11.25 -36.31 -24.63
N TRP A 29 -11.65 -35.35 -25.46
CA TRP A 29 -12.55 -34.25 -25.09
C TRP A 29 -13.93 -34.70 -24.62
N HIS A 30 -14.37 -35.91 -24.99
CA HIS A 30 -15.65 -36.45 -24.54
C HIS A 30 -15.61 -36.82 -23.05
N LYS A 31 -14.47 -37.36 -22.57
CA LYS A 31 -14.25 -37.63 -21.14
C LYS A 31 -14.04 -36.34 -20.36
N VAL A 32 -13.41 -35.33 -20.95
CA VAL A 32 -13.21 -34.02 -20.29
C VAL A 32 -14.55 -33.35 -19.98
N GLU A 33 -15.51 -33.42 -20.91
CA GLU A 33 -16.84 -32.81 -20.73
C GLU A 33 -17.61 -33.37 -19.52
N SER A 34 -17.41 -34.64 -19.14
CA SER A 34 -18.09 -35.23 -17.97
C SER A 34 -17.63 -34.67 -16.62
N TYR A 35 -16.47 -33.99 -16.59
CA TYR A 35 -15.94 -33.33 -15.40
C TYR A 35 -16.21 -31.82 -15.40
N MET A 36 -16.84 -31.28 -16.44
CA MET A 36 -17.20 -29.87 -16.51
C MET A 36 -18.47 -29.65 -15.70
N THR A 37 -18.42 -28.78 -14.70
CA THR A 37 -19.62 -28.37 -13.96
C THR A 37 -20.56 -27.60 -14.89
N ALA A 38 -21.86 -27.56 -14.60
CA ALA A 38 -22.78 -26.67 -15.29
C ALA A 38 -22.20 -25.25 -15.29
N GLN A 39 -22.21 -24.58 -16.46
CA GLN A 39 -21.71 -23.20 -16.56
C GLN A 39 -22.33 -22.37 -15.43
N PRO A 40 -21.52 -21.63 -14.65
CA PRO A 40 -22.07 -20.66 -13.70
C PRO A 40 -23.08 -19.80 -14.44
N GLN A 41 -24.29 -19.64 -13.89
CA GLN A 41 -25.23 -18.67 -14.45
C GLN A 41 -24.51 -17.32 -14.52
N GLU A 42 -24.47 -16.70 -15.71
CA GLU A 42 -23.98 -15.33 -15.80
C GLU A 42 -24.76 -14.50 -14.77
N PRO A 43 -24.08 -13.82 -13.82
CA PRO A 43 -24.77 -12.97 -12.88
C PRO A 43 -25.60 -11.96 -13.68
N ALA A 44 -26.82 -11.69 -13.19
CA ALA A 44 -27.74 -10.77 -13.84
C ALA A 44 -27.00 -9.47 -14.21
N LYS A 45 -27.04 -9.09 -15.49
CA LYS A 45 -26.26 -7.99 -16.10
C LYS A 45 -26.61 -6.58 -15.58
N ASN A 46 -27.28 -6.44 -14.45
CA ASN A 46 -27.64 -5.14 -13.92
C ASN A 46 -27.75 -5.14 -12.39
N PRO A 47 -26.63 -5.07 -11.66
CA PRO A 47 -26.66 -4.43 -10.35
C PRO A 47 -27.10 -2.98 -10.61
N GLN A 48 -28.24 -2.54 -10.06
CA GLN A 48 -28.64 -1.14 -10.16
C GLN A 48 -27.44 -0.26 -9.76
N ASN A 49 -27.10 0.78 -10.55
CA ASN A 49 -25.88 1.60 -10.37
C ASN A 49 -25.61 2.07 -8.91
N LYS A 50 -26.68 2.24 -8.10
CA LYS A 50 -26.57 2.55 -6.66
C LYS A 50 -25.94 1.44 -5.80
N ALA A 51 -26.16 0.17 -6.13
CA ALA A 51 -25.58 -0.97 -5.41
C ALA A 51 -24.11 -1.23 -5.83
N MET A 52 -23.70 -0.74 -6.99
CA MET A 52 -22.35 -0.95 -7.53
C MET A 52 -21.30 -0.03 -6.89
N LEU A 53 -21.66 1.21 -6.54
CA LEU A 53 -20.73 2.17 -5.92
C LEU A 53 -20.15 1.65 -4.59
N PRO A 54 -20.94 1.15 -3.62
CA PRO A 54 -20.41 0.52 -2.41
C PRO A 54 -19.50 -0.67 -2.70
N GLU A 55 -19.86 -1.51 -3.66
CA GLU A 55 -19.06 -2.70 -4.02
C GLU A 55 -17.68 -2.31 -4.57
N ILE A 56 -17.60 -1.34 -5.48
CA ILE A 56 -16.31 -0.89 -6.01
C ILE A 56 -15.48 -0.23 -4.90
N ARG A 57 -16.11 0.52 -3.98
CA ARG A 57 -15.39 1.08 -2.82
C ARG A 57 -14.76 0.00 -1.97
N LEU A 58 -15.47 -1.08 -1.65
CA LEU A 58 -14.91 -2.20 -0.91
C LEU A 58 -13.73 -2.84 -1.67
N ARG A 59 -13.83 -3.03 -2.98
CA ARG A 59 -12.72 -3.54 -3.82
C ARG A 59 -11.51 -2.59 -3.82
N VAL A 60 -11.75 -1.28 -3.83
CA VAL A 60 -10.68 -0.27 -3.69
C VAL A 60 -10.00 -0.40 -2.32
N LEU A 61 -10.77 -0.54 -1.24
CA LEU A 61 -10.20 -0.70 0.11
C LEU A 61 -9.41 -2.00 0.25
N ASP A 62 -9.88 -3.11 -0.34
CA ASP A 62 -9.14 -4.38 -0.37
C ASP A 62 -7.82 -4.23 -1.13
N LYS A 63 -7.84 -3.52 -2.26
CA LYS A 63 -6.63 -3.20 -3.03
C LYS A 63 -5.65 -2.35 -2.22
N GLU A 64 -6.14 -1.34 -1.50
CA GLU A 64 -5.32 -0.52 -0.64
C GLU A 64 -4.73 -1.32 0.53
N LYS A 65 -5.47 -2.24 1.15
CA LYS A 65 -4.96 -3.14 2.20
C LYS A 65 -3.84 -4.03 1.66
N ALA A 66 -3.98 -4.55 0.43
CA ALA A 66 -2.94 -5.36 -0.21
C ALA A 66 -1.67 -4.55 -0.46
N ILE A 67 -1.80 -3.35 -1.06
CA ILE A 67 -0.67 -2.45 -1.30
C ILE A 67 -0.02 -2.04 0.02
N CYS A 68 -0.82 -1.77 1.07
CA CYS A 68 -0.30 -1.37 2.37
C CYS A 68 0.62 -2.43 2.99
N ARG A 69 0.31 -3.72 2.81
CA ARG A 69 1.18 -4.82 3.23
C ARG A 69 2.45 -4.88 2.40
N GLU A 70 2.32 -4.80 1.07
CA GLU A 70 3.45 -4.80 0.12
C GLU A 70 4.46 -3.69 0.46
N ILE A 71 4.01 -2.43 0.56
CA ILE A 71 4.91 -1.31 0.85
C ILE A 71 5.49 -1.37 2.27
N TYR A 72 4.84 -2.06 3.20
CA TYR A 72 5.40 -2.30 4.53
C TYR A 72 6.51 -3.36 4.48
N GLU A 73 6.28 -4.47 3.77
CA GLU A 73 7.26 -5.54 3.56
C GLU A 73 8.49 -5.04 2.78
N GLU A 74 8.31 -4.11 1.84
CA GLU A 74 9.38 -3.45 1.10
C GLU A 74 10.12 -2.37 1.92
N GLY A 75 9.68 -2.06 3.14
CA GLY A 75 10.30 -1.05 4.00
C GLY A 75 10.01 0.39 3.59
N VAL A 76 9.06 0.62 2.68
CA VAL A 76 8.67 1.97 2.21
C VAL A 76 8.03 2.79 3.33
N ILE A 77 7.33 2.12 4.26
CA ILE A 77 6.71 2.71 5.44
C ILE A 77 7.15 1.98 6.72
N SER A 78 7.12 2.68 7.85
CA SER A 78 7.42 2.09 9.17
C SER A 78 6.21 1.36 9.75
N LYS A 79 6.45 0.48 10.75
CA LYS A 79 5.40 -0.27 11.46
C LYS A 79 4.30 0.62 12.06
N PRO A 80 4.60 1.75 12.75
CA PRO A 80 3.55 2.64 13.26
C PRO A 80 2.69 3.25 12.15
N VAL A 81 3.28 3.51 10.98
CA VAL A 81 2.56 4.03 9.81
C VAL A 81 1.69 2.96 9.18
N PHE A 82 2.21 1.73 9.02
CA PHE A 82 1.44 0.59 8.54
C PHE A 82 0.17 0.39 9.37
N LEU A 83 0.28 0.33 10.69
CA LEU A 83 -0.87 0.18 11.59
C LEU A 83 -1.88 1.32 11.43
N ARG A 84 -1.39 2.56 11.26
CA ARG A 84 -2.27 3.73 11.08
C ARG A 84 -3.02 3.71 9.75
N LEU A 85 -2.35 3.32 8.67
CA LEU A 85 -2.99 3.17 7.36
C LEU A 85 -4.04 2.06 7.40
N MET A 86 -3.69 0.89 7.96
CA MET A 86 -4.63 -0.22 8.13
C MET A 86 -5.86 0.18 8.95
N ASN A 87 -5.67 0.86 10.10
CA ASN A 87 -6.79 1.33 10.90
C ASN A 87 -7.70 2.31 10.13
N SER A 88 -7.13 3.23 9.34
CA SER A 88 -7.94 4.11 8.50
C SER A 88 -8.69 3.38 7.39
N LEU A 89 -8.15 2.26 6.91
CA LEU A 89 -8.84 1.41 5.93
C LEU A 89 -9.98 0.65 6.59
N ASP A 90 -9.75 0.10 7.78
CA ASP A 90 -10.76 -0.60 8.56
C ASP A 90 -11.91 0.34 8.96
N GLU A 91 -11.63 1.57 9.38
CA GLU A 91 -12.64 2.61 9.65
C GLU A 91 -13.59 2.82 8.45
N LEU A 92 -13.08 2.84 7.22
CA LEU A 92 -13.93 2.96 6.02
C LEU A 92 -14.64 1.65 5.66
N TYR A 93 -13.99 0.52 5.93
CA TYR A 93 -14.53 -0.81 5.67
C TYR A 93 -15.77 -1.08 6.53
N ASP A 94 -15.76 -0.63 7.78
CA ASP A 94 -16.88 -0.75 8.74
C ASP A 94 -18.15 -0.02 8.26
N HIS A 95 -18.02 0.90 7.31
CA HIS A 95 -19.15 1.62 6.69
C HIS A 95 -19.72 0.91 5.46
N ASP A 96 -19.27 -0.31 5.12
CA ASP A 96 -19.81 -1.17 4.06
C ASP A 96 -19.90 -0.46 2.69
N GLY A 97 -18.86 0.31 2.35
CA GLY A 97 -18.80 1.08 1.10
C GLY A 97 -19.75 2.29 1.01
N ASN A 98 -20.50 2.59 2.07
CA ASN A 98 -21.43 3.73 2.06
C ASN A 98 -20.74 5.09 2.23
N TYR A 99 -19.50 5.10 2.70
CA TYR A 99 -18.72 6.33 2.86
C TYR A 99 -17.86 6.63 1.64
N PRO A 100 -17.74 7.91 1.24
CA PRO A 100 -16.76 8.34 0.25
C PRO A 100 -15.33 7.96 0.65
N LEU A 101 -14.52 7.55 -0.33
CA LEU A 101 -13.12 7.15 -0.12
C LEU A 101 -12.24 8.29 0.40
N ASN A 102 -12.70 9.54 0.22
CA ASN A 102 -12.02 10.74 0.68
C ASN A 102 -12.32 11.13 2.14
N VAL A 103 -13.16 10.37 2.84
CA VAL A 103 -13.39 10.51 4.29
C VAL A 103 -12.24 9.84 5.07
N ARG A 104 -11.06 10.45 5.03
CA ARG A 104 -9.83 9.97 5.67
C ARG A 104 -9.47 10.76 6.93
N THR A 105 -10.47 10.99 7.76
CA THR A 105 -10.38 11.94 8.88
C THR A 105 -9.27 11.59 9.88
N SER A 106 -9.08 10.31 10.20
CA SER A 106 -8.02 9.84 11.11
C SER A 106 -6.60 10.14 10.58
N ILE A 107 -6.38 9.95 9.28
CA ILE A 107 -5.12 10.28 8.59
C ILE A 107 -4.86 11.78 8.64
N PHE A 108 -5.81 12.59 8.16
CA PHE A 108 -5.58 14.03 8.07
C PHE A 108 -5.56 14.73 9.43
N LYS A 109 -6.34 14.26 10.42
CA LYS A 109 -6.20 14.73 11.81
C LYS A 109 -4.83 14.40 12.39
N PHE A 110 -4.24 13.26 12.06
CA PHE A 110 -2.89 12.92 12.51
C PHE A 110 -1.83 13.83 11.87
N CYS A 111 -1.96 14.12 10.57
CA CYS A 111 -1.10 15.08 9.87
C CYS A 111 -1.24 16.49 10.47
N GLN A 112 -2.47 16.96 10.68
CA GLN A 112 -2.79 18.29 11.23
C GLN A 112 -2.41 18.46 12.70
N ARG A 113 -2.60 17.44 13.55
CA ARG A 113 -2.14 17.44 14.96
C ARG A 113 -0.63 17.62 15.10
N THR A 114 0.10 17.55 14.00
CA THR A 114 1.46 18.07 13.91
C THR A 114 1.43 19.62 13.82
N ASP A 115 0.58 20.29 14.60
CA ASP A 115 0.47 21.75 14.72
C ASP A 115 1.74 22.41 15.26
N LEU A 116 2.72 21.59 15.64
CA LEU A 116 4.15 21.93 15.70
C LEU A 116 4.65 22.70 14.48
N LEU A 117 4.12 22.41 13.28
CA LEU A 117 4.47 23.11 12.02
C LEU A 117 4.05 24.60 12.07
N ASN A 118 2.91 24.91 12.70
CA ASN A 118 2.43 26.29 12.85
C ASN A 118 3.17 27.04 13.97
N THR A 119 3.54 26.36 15.06
CA THR A 119 4.28 26.97 16.18
C THR A 119 5.74 27.23 15.82
N LEU A 120 6.38 26.35 15.03
CA LEU A 120 7.77 26.49 14.60
C LEU A 120 7.96 27.52 13.46
N ARG A 121 6.93 27.76 12.65
CA ARG A 121 6.95 28.78 11.59
C ARG A 121 7.23 30.19 12.12
N ASN A 122 6.83 30.46 13.38
CA ASN A 122 6.90 31.78 13.99
C ASN A 122 8.18 32.03 14.81
N ILE A 123 9.15 31.11 14.82
CA ILE A 123 10.39 31.29 15.58
C ILE A 123 11.58 31.40 14.61
N PRO A 124 12.07 32.63 14.33
CA PRO A 124 13.30 32.84 13.59
C PRO A 124 14.47 32.08 14.27
N TYR A 125 15.38 31.52 13.48
CA TYR A 125 16.59 30.79 13.90
C TYR A 125 16.42 29.35 14.47
N LEU A 126 15.20 28.85 14.69
CA LEU A 126 15.00 27.47 15.19
C LEU A 126 15.19 26.36 14.13
N GLN A 127 15.42 26.74 12.86
CA GLN A 127 15.79 25.83 11.77
C GLN A 127 17.08 25.02 12.05
N ASN A 128 17.95 25.52 12.93
CA ASN A 128 19.16 24.81 13.36
C ASN A 128 18.96 23.96 14.63
N TRP A 129 17.93 24.23 15.43
CA TRP A 129 17.62 23.50 16.66
C TRP A 129 16.44 22.56 16.42
N MET A 130 16.67 21.60 15.53
CA MET A 130 15.72 20.54 15.26
C MET A 130 15.80 19.52 16.40
N THR A 131 14.99 19.69 17.46
CA THR A 131 14.93 18.72 18.56
C THR A 131 14.60 17.34 18.01
N PHE A 132 15.24 16.32 18.56
CA PHE A 132 15.10 14.92 18.19
C PHE A 132 13.62 14.48 17.99
N TYR A 133 12.73 14.89 18.91
CA TYR A 133 11.29 14.64 18.82
C TYR A 133 10.64 15.11 17.50
N PHE A 134 11.02 16.28 17.00
CA PHE A 134 10.45 16.80 15.75
C PHE A 134 10.96 16.03 14.53
N ARG A 135 12.22 15.59 14.55
CA ARG A 135 12.77 14.77 13.45
C ARG A 135 12.01 13.46 13.34
N GLU A 136 11.84 12.77 14.46
CA GLU A 136 11.11 11.50 14.48
C GLU A 136 9.64 11.68 14.05
N ARG A 137 9.00 12.74 14.53
CA ARG A 137 7.63 13.06 14.15
C ARG A 137 7.50 13.33 12.64
N ILE A 138 8.42 14.12 12.08
CA ILE A 138 8.47 14.44 10.65
C ILE A 138 8.68 13.16 9.83
N THR A 139 9.56 12.26 10.26
CA THR A 139 9.79 10.97 9.59
C THR A 139 8.51 10.13 9.54
N VAL A 140 7.80 9.97 10.67
CA VAL A 140 6.53 9.21 10.72
C VAL A 140 5.46 9.82 9.81
N VAL A 141 5.34 11.14 9.84
CA VAL A 141 4.35 11.90 9.06
C VAL A 141 4.68 11.87 7.55
N TYR A 142 5.96 11.93 7.20
CA TYR A 142 6.45 11.77 5.83
C TYR A 142 6.13 10.37 5.29
N ASP A 143 6.51 9.31 6.03
CA ASP A 143 6.23 7.93 5.65
C ASP A 143 4.73 7.71 5.48
N LEU A 144 3.90 8.26 6.38
CA LEU A 144 2.44 8.22 6.28
C LEU A 144 1.94 8.85 4.98
N GLY A 145 2.34 10.08 4.69
CA GLY A 145 1.83 10.77 3.50
C GLY A 145 2.30 10.13 2.20
N ARG A 146 3.56 9.64 2.14
CA ARG A 146 4.06 8.90 0.97
C ARG A 146 3.36 7.56 0.81
N GLY A 147 3.20 6.79 1.88
CA GLY A 147 2.48 5.52 1.86
C GLY A 147 1.03 5.71 1.41
N PHE A 148 0.33 6.69 1.99
CA PHE A 148 -1.04 7.03 1.63
C PHE A 148 -1.17 7.38 0.13
N ILE A 149 -0.28 8.20 -0.42
CA ILE A 149 -0.28 8.53 -1.86
C ILE A 149 -0.07 7.28 -2.72
N ILE A 150 0.79 6.34 -2.31
CA ILE A 150 1.01 5.08 -3.05
C ILE A 150 -0.26 4.23 -3.07
N LEU A 151 -0.94 4.09 -1.92
CA LEU A 151 -2.25 3.40 -1.82
C LEU A 151 -3.24 4.02 -2.80
N GLN A 152 -3.44 5.34 -2.74
CA GLN A 152 -4.38 6.06 -3.60
C GLN A 152 -4.05 5.92 -5.09
N LYS A 153 -2.77 5.94 -5.47
CA LYS A 153 -2.35 5.70 -6.87
C LYS A 153 -2.65 4.28 -7.35
N GLY A 154 -2.51 3.28 -6.47
CA GLY A 154 -2.93 1.92 -6.77
C GLY A 154 -4.43 1.78 -6.94
N SER A 155 -5.21 2.55 -6.19
CA SER A 155 -6.67 2.66 -6.36
C SER A 155 -7.02 3.28 -7.72
N LEU A 156 -6.33 4.35 -8.15
CA LEU A 156 -6.52 4.92 -9.49
C LEU A 156 -6.24 3.89 -10.59
N LYS A 157 -5.15 3.13 -10.46
CA LYS A 157 -4.82 2.07 -11.41
C LYS A 157 -5.91 1.00 -11.48
N LEU A 158 -6.47 0.59 -10.33
CA LEU A 158 -7.60 -0.34 -10.31
C LEU A 158 -8.82 0.22 -11.06
N LEU A 159 -9.15 1.51 -10.86
CA LEU A 159 -10.27 2.13 -11.57
C LEU A 159 -10.02 2.22 -13.08
N GLU A 160 -8.77 2.48 -13.50
CA GLU A 160 -8.36 2.47 -14.90
C GLU A 160 -8.47 1.08 -15.53
N ASP A 161 -7.99 0.05 -14.82
CA ASP A 161 -8.08 -1.35 -15.25
C ASP A 161 -9.55 -1.79 -15.37
N LEU A 162 -10.42 -1.36 -14.44
CA LEU A 162 -11.86 -1.60 -14.51
C LEU A 162 -12.48 -0.91 -15.72
N ARG A 163 -12.18 0.37 -15.95
CA ARG A 163 -12.69 1.14 -17.10
C ARG A 163 -12.27 0.55 -18.44
N ALA A 164 -11.04 0.04 -18.52
CA ALA A 164 -10.52 -0.60 -19.72
C ALA A 164 -11.11 -2.00 -19.97
N SER A 165 -11.85 -2.57 -19.01
CA SER A 165 -12.48 -3.87 -19.16
C SER A 165 -13.78 -3.77 -19.98
N GLU A 166 -14.07 -4.78 -20.79
CA GLU A 166 -15.29 -4.86 -21.64
C GLU A 166 -16.61 -4.89 -20.83
N TRP A 167 -16.54 -4.87 -19.51
CA TRP A 167 -17.68 -5.01 -18.58
C TRP A 167 -18.30 -3.68 -18.17
N VAL A 168 -17.65 -2.54 -18.49
CA VAL A 168 -18.11 -1.21 -18.08
C VAL A 168 -19.05 -0.62 -19.13
N THR A 169 -20.34 -0.53 -18.78
CA THR A 169 -21.35 0.17 -19.60
C THR A 169 -21.28 1.68 -19.36
N GLY A 170 -21.80 2.50 -20.29
CA GLY A 170 -21.71 3.97 -20.18
C GLY A 170 -22.36 4.60 -18.93
N GLU A 171 -23.24 3.88 -18.22
CA GLU A 171 -23.75 4.35 -16.92
C GLU A 171 -22.74 4.17 -15.77
N GLN A 172 -21.86 3.17 -15.87
CA GLN A 172 -20.83 2.87 -14.88
C GLN A 172 -19.65 3.84 -14.93
N ASP A 173 -19.45 4.55 -16.05
CA ASP A 173 -18.44 5.61 -16.17
C ASP A 173 -18.64 6.70 -15.11
N SER A 174 -19.89 7.09 -14.84
CA SER A 174 -20.20 8.13 -13.83
C SER A 174 -19.81 7.73 -12.40
N VAL A 175 -19.94 6.44 -12.07
CA VAL A 175 -19.54 5.87 -10.78
C VAL A 175 -18.02 5.87 -10.66
N LEU A 176 -17.32 5.44 -11.71
CA LEU A 176 -15.86 5.45 -11.74
C LEU A 176 -15.28 6.87 -11.67
N ASP A 177 -15.91 7.84 -12.34
CA ASP A 177 -15.50 9.24 -12.29
C ASP A 177 -15.68 9.82 -10.87
N THR A 178 -16.79 9.51 -10.19
CA THR A 178 -17.01 9.89 -8.77
C THR A 178 -15.89 9.36 -7.87
N LEU A 179 -15.54 8.06 -8.00
CA LEU A 179 -14.48 7.45 -7.22
C LEU A 179 -13.11 8.03 -7.54
N ARG A 180 -12.87 8.36 -8.82
CA ARG A 180 -11.64 9.02 -9.28
C ARG A 180 -11.49 10.40 -8.65
N GLU A 181 -12.57 11.17 -8.56
CA GLU A 181 -12.59 12.47 -7.88
C GLU A 181 -12.29 12.35 -6.38
N GLU A 182 -12.92 11.40 -5.69
CA GLU A 182 -12.65 11.12 -4.26
C GLU A 182 -11.16 10.78 -4.03
N ILE A 183 -10.59 9.89 -4.86
CA ILE A 183 -9.17 9.48 -4.75
C ILE A 183 -8.23 10.65 -5.10
N ASN A 184 -8.55 11.44 -6.13
CA ASN A 184 -7.74 12.61 -6.50
C ASN A 184 -7.76 13.69 -5.42
N ASP A 185 -8.91 13.94 -4.78
CA ASP A 185 -8.98 14.86 -3.64
C ASP A 185 -8.05 14.43 -2.50
N ASN A 186 -8.04 13.14 -2.16
CA ASN A 186 -7.10 12.57 -1.19
C ASN A 186 -5.63 12.80 -1.60
N ILE A 187 -5.27 12.51 -2.85
CA ILE A 187 -3.91 12.69 -3.37
C ILE A 187 -3.51 14.16 -3.32
N ASN A 188 -4.40 15.07 -3.74
CA ASN A 188 -4.13 16.51 -3.78
C ASN A 188 -3.91 17.06 -2.37
N ARG A 189 -4.79 16.73 -1.42
CA ARG A 189 -4.66 17.15 -0.02
C ARG A 189 -3.36 16.64 0.62
N MET A 190 -3.02 15.37 0.41
CA MET A 190 -1.79 14.81 0.96
C MET A 190 -0.53 15.34 0.27
N SER A 191 -0.58 15.56 -1.04
CA SER A 191 0.55 16.12 -1.80
C SER A 191 0.85 17.55 -1.37
N ALA A 192 -0.17 18.39 -1.17
CA ALA A 192 0.00 19.73 -0.63
C ALA A 192 0.66 19.71 0.76
N PHE A 193 0.24 18.77 1.61
CA PHE A 193 0.83 18.59 2.93
C PHE A 193 2.32 18.15 2.88
N ILE A 194 2.66 17.17 2.03
CA ILE A 194 4.05 16.69 1.87
C ILE A 194 4.95 17.78 1.26
N ASN A 195 4.45 18.56 0.29
CA ASN A 195 5.21 19.66 -0.28
C ASN A 195 5.48 20.74 0.77
N ASN A 196 4.46 21.09 1.58
CA ASN A 196 4.65 22.02 2.70
C ASN A 196 5.69 21.51 3.72
N LEU A 197 5.73 20.21 3.98
CA LEU A 197 6.74 19.61 4.85
C LEU A 197 8.16 19.74 4.28
N ALA A 198 8.32 19.52 2.97
CA ALA A 198 9.61 19.64 2.28
C ALA A 198 10.12 21.10 2.29
N ASP A 199 9.23 22.07 2.05
CA ASP A 199 9.58 23.49 1.99
C ASP A 199 9.95 24.06 3.36
N ASN A 200 9.18 23.72 4.39
CA ASN A 200 9.37 24.31 5.72
C ASN A 200 10.41 23.58 6.58
N PHE A 201 10.68 22.29 6.30
CA PHE A 201 11.57 21.44 7.10
C PHE A 201 12.54 20.59 6.25
N PRO A 202 13.31 21.19 5.33
CA PRO A 202 14.11 20.46 4.35
C PRO A 202 15.14 19.49 4.95
N LYS A 203 15.77 19.85 6.09
CA LYS A 203 16.72 18.97 6.78
C LYS A 203 16.06 17.74 7.38
N ALA A 204 14.90 17.91 8.05
CA ALA A 204 14.17 16.79 8.65
C ALA A 204 13.51 15.92 7.57
N TYR A 205 13.03 16.53 6.49
CA TYR A 205 12.56 15.83 5.30
C TYR A 205 13.67 14.98 4.65
N GLY A 206 14.88 15.54 4.48
CA GLY A 206 16.05 14.81 4.01
C GLY A 206 16.44 13.66 4.94
N HIS A 207 16.37 13.87 6.26
CA HIS A 207 16.59 12.80 7.24
C HIS A 207 15.53 11.68 7.12
N ALA A 208 14.25 12.01 6.98
CA ALA A 208 13.18 11.04 6.76
C ALA A 208 13.42 10.20 5.50
N LEU A 209 13.88 10.83 4.41
CA LEU A 209 14.29 10.14 3.19
C LEU A 209 15.45 9.17 3.45
N THR A 210 16.48 9.58 4.18
CA THR A 210 17.60 8.70 4.53
C THR A 210 17.14 7.49 5.33
N ILE A 211 16.34 7.70 6.39
CA ILE A 211 15.82 6.60 7.23
C ILE A 211 14.99 5.62 6.41
N LYS A 212 14.11 6.15 5.54
CA LYS A 212 13.33 5.33 4.61
C LYS A 212 14.23 4.51 3.68
N SER A 213 15.24 5.13 3.06
CA SER A 213 16.15 4.43 2.15
C SER A 213 16.92 3.31 2.84
N ILE A 214 17.40 3.54 4.07
CA ILE A 214 18.06 2.48 4.84
C ILE A 214 17.07 1.35 5.15
N ARG A 215 15.83 1.67 5.55
CA ARG A 215 14.80 0.66 5.81
C ARG A 215 14.48 -0.19 4.57
N MET A 216 14.36 0.44 3.41
CA MET A 216 14.14 -0.25 2.14
C MET A 216 15.32 -1.16 1.79
N LEU A 217 16.56 -0.69 2.00
CA LEU A 217 17.76 -1.50 1.79
C LEU A 217 17.76 -2.76 2.66
N LEU A 218 17.56 -2.61 3.97
CA LEU A 218 17.51 -3.73 4.92
C LEU A 218 16.35 -4.70 4.63
N SER A 219 15.20 -4.17 4.21
CA SER A 219 14.04 -4.99 3.82
C SER A 219 14.35 -5.82 2.57
N ASN A 220 15.02 -5.22 1.58
CA ASN A 220 15.47 -5.91 0.37
C ASN A 220 16.55 -6.96 0.66
N GLU A 221 17.52 -6.65 1.52
CA GLU A 221 18.51 -7.62 2.00
C GLU A 221 17.81 -8.84 2.63
N ARG A 222 16.87 -8.59 3.56
CA ARG A 222 16.08 -9.65 4.20
C ARG A 222 15.31 -10.50 3.18
N HIS A 223 14.68 -9.84 2.20
CA HIS A 223 13.95 -10.53 1.15
C HIS A 223 14.87 -11.43 0.32
N THR A 224 16.06 -10.92 -0.05
CA THR A 224 17.07 -11.67 -0.80
C THR A 224 17.54 -12.90 -0.02
N VAL A 225 17.82 -12.77 1.28
CA VAL A 225 18.18 -13.91 2.14
C VAL A 225 17.06 -14.96 2.16
N LYS A 226 15.81 -14.53 2.36
CA LYS A 226 14.66 -15.46 2.34
C LYS A 226 14.51 -16.20 1.00
N GLN A 227 14.76 -15.53 -0.12
CA GLN A 227 14.77 -16.17 -1.44
C GLN A 227 15.90 -17.20 -1.58
N LEU A 228 17.09 -16.91 -1.06
CA LEU A 228 18.21 -17.86 -1.08
C LEU A 228 17.91 -19.12 -0.27
N ILE A 229 17.25 -18.97 0.88
CA ILE A 229 16.74 -20.11 1.67
C ILE A 229 15.71 -20.90 0.85
N SER A 230 14.69 -20.24 0.28
CA SER A 230 13.64 -20.94 -0.46
C SER A 230 14.16 -21.68 -1.70
N ASN A 231 15.25 -21.18 -2.29
CA ASN A 231 15.90 -21.81 -3.44
C ASN A 231 16.93 -22.88 -3.06
N GLY A 232 17.12 -23.15 -1.76
CA GLY A 232 18.11 -24.12 -1.26
C GLY A 232 19.57 -23.70 -1.47
N MET A 233 19.82 -22.42 -1.77
CA MET A 233 21.17 -21.87 -2.00
C MET A 233 21.87 -21.47 -0.70
N LEU A 234 21.10 -21.36 0.40
CA LEU A 234 21.58 -21.00 1.73
C LEU A 234 20.90 -21.91 2.75
N SER A 235 21.67 -22.48 3.69
CA SER A 235 21.08 -23.26 4.78
C SER A 235 20.37 -22.33 5.77
N GLU A 236 19.30 -22.81 6.42
CA GLU A 236 18.57 -22.01 7.43
C GLU A 236 19.50 -21.54 8.55
N LYS A 237 20.45 -22.38 8.98
CA LYS A 237 21.43 -22.07 10.03
C LYS A 237 22.41 -20.97 9.63
N ASP A 238 22.88 -20.98 8.37
CA ASP A 238 23.77 -19.94 7.87
C ASP A 238 23.01 -18.63 7.63
N ALA A 239 21.74 -18.73 7.24
CA ALA A 239 20.87 -17.58 7.05
C ALA A 239 20.49 -16.89 8.36
N GLU A 240 20.32 -17.65 9.45
CA GLU A 240 19.97 -17.11 10.78
C GLU A 240 20.93 -15.99 11.20
N ARG A 241 22.25 -16.20 11.07
CA ARG A 241 23.26 -15.18 11.39
C ARG A 241 23.12 -13.90 10.55
N ILE A 242 22.74 -14.03 9.28
CA ILE A 242 22.58 -12.89 8.38
C ILE A 242 21.28 -12.15 8.72
N LEU A 243 20.22 -12.89 9.03
CA LEU A 243 18.94 -12.32 9.45
C LEU A 243 19.08 -11.58 10.79
N ASP A 244 19.82 -12.14 11.75
CA ASP A 244 20.12 -11.52 13.03
C ASP A 244 20.89 -10.19 12.86
N ASP A 245 21.90 -10.14 11.99
CA ASP A 245 22.63 -8.91 11.66
C ASP A 245 21.71 -7.86 11.01
N ILE A 246 20.79 -8.28 10.14
CA ILE A 246 19.79 -7.37 9.55
C ILE A 246 18.82 -6.86 10.62
N ASP A 247 18.40 -7.73 11.55
CA ASP A 247 17.53 -7.35 12.67
C ASP A 247 18.24 -6.37 13.61
N GLU A 248 19.52 -6.58 13.95
CA GLU A 248 20.32 -5.67 14.75
C GLU A 248 20.43 -4.28 14.07
N ARG A 249 20.78 -4.21 12.78
CA ARG A 249 20.81 -2.94 12.03
C ARG A 249 19.43 -2.29 11.91
N THR A 250 18.36 -3.08 11.84
CA THR A 250 16.98 -2.56 11.84
C THR A 250 16.64 -1.93 13.20
N ASP A 251 17.04 -2.60 14.28
CA ASP A 251 16.86 -2.12 15.64
C ASP A 251 17.75 -0.92 15.96
N GLU A 252 18.94 -0.82 15.38
CA GLU A 252 19.76 0.39 15.44
C GLU A 252 19.05 1.59 14.83
N ILE A 253 18.31 1.45 13.74
CA ILE A 253 17.55 2.55 13.15
C ILE A 253 16.36 2.94 14.03
N ASN A 254 15.64 1.94 14.55
CA ASN A 254 14.52 2.15 15.46
C ASN A 254 15.00 2.72 16.81
N SER A 255 16.20 2.35 17.25
CA SER A 255 16.81 2.82 18.49
C SER A 255 17.63 4.10 18.31
N PHE A 256 18.13 4.45 17.13
CA PHE A 256 18.60 5.83 16.86
C PHE A 256 17.45 6.81 17.06
N SER A 257 16.22 6.33 16.86
CA SER A 257 14.98 7.01 17.22
C SER A 257 14.66 7.02 18.75
N HIS A 258 15.37 6.24 19.57
CA HIS A 258 15.14 6.14 21.03
C HIS A 258 16.37 6.50 21.90
N THR A 259 17.58 6.02 21.61
CA THR A 259 18.82 6.09 22.41
C THR A 259 19.47 7.48 22.45
N PHE A 260 19.21 8.36 21.48
CA PHE A 260 19.62 9.76 21.59
C PHE A 260 19.02 10.45 22.85
N THR A 261 17.91 9.93 23.37
CA THR A 261 17.34 10.42 24.63
C THR A 261 18.26 10.17 25.83
N ALA A 262 18.88 9.00 25.95
CA ALA A 262 19.66 8.68 27.14
C ALA A 262 20.97 9.47 27.24
N SER A 263 21.73 9.55 26.14
CA SER A 263 23.06 10.19 26.15
C SER A 263 22.99 11.71 26.07
N PHE A 264 22.01 12.28 25.36
CA PHE A 264 21.84 13.73 25.24
C PHE A 264 21.17 14.34 26.48
N LEU A 265 20.17 13.67 27.08
CA LEU A 265 19.58 14.14 28.35
C LEU A 265 20.60 14.06 29.50
N ARG A 266 21.48 13.05 29.50
CA ARG A 266 22.58 12.99 30.49
C ARG A 266 23.57 14.14 30.33
N TRP A 267 23.86 14.55 29.09
CA TRP A 267 24.70 15.72 28.83
C TRP A 267 24.00 17.03 29.25
N LEU A 268 22.70 17.18 29.00
CA LEU A 268 21.95 18.41 29.25
C LEU A 268 21.53 18.62 30.72
N PHE A 269 21.51 17.56 31.54
CA PHE A 269 21.17 17.63 32.97
C PHE A 269 22.38 17.46 33.91
N PHE A 270 23.56 17.10 33.39
CA PHE A 270 24.77 16.93 34.19
C PHE A 270 25.98 17.73 33.69
N TYR A 271 25.82 18.60 32.67
CA TYR A 271 26.83 19.58 32.23
C TYR A 271 26.19 20.90 31.79
#